data_AF-A0A6P0S632-F1
#
_entry.id   AF-A0A6P0S632-F1
#
_cell.length_a   1.000
_cell.length_b   1.000
_cell.length_c   1.000
_cell.angle_alpha   90.00
_cell.angle_beta   90.00
_cell.angle_gamma   90.00
#
_symmetry.space_group_name_H-M   'P 1'
#
loop_
_entity.id
_entity.type
_entity.pdbx_description
1 polymer ?
#
loop_
_entity_poly.entity_id
_entity_poly.type
_entity_poly.pdbx_seq_one_letter_code
_entity_poly.pdbx_strand_id
1 'polypeptide(L)'
;MLPFPINLYSHKGLEDSLQDALGKDTKIGEITDSSQKPVLLIPAYDTLTRRTEWFCSNNPVDKPLWYNDIEVWKICTASASAPTFFPPRELKTPTKETIEKMYVDQTVRDHINLNLTKKGRDLGEKYPFVDGGIAVNNPAIMAIAHAILTPDRQMNLDEIAILSIGTGTPTKPYTYKEVKNWGMVQWAIHINDLFIPAPNELTSDVCWQLIRGKSDDNAKVYYALISG
;
A
#
# COMPACT_ATOMS: atom_id res chain seq x y z
N MET A 1 -5.72 34.23 2.01
CA MET A 1 -5.22 33.13 2.84
C MET A 1 -6.46 32.39 3.33
N LEU A 2 -6.76 31.20 2.81
CA LEU A 2 -7.99 30.49 3.18
C LEU A 2 -7.82 29.85 4.57
N PRO A 3 -8.75 30.08 5.52
CA PRO A 3 -8.67 29.56 6.88
C PRO A 3 -9.40 28.21 6.91
N PHE A 4 -8.77 27.15 6.41
CA PHE A 4 -9.27 25.80 6.62
C PHE A 4 -8.20 25.00 7.36
N PRO A 5 -8.58 24.15 8.35
CA PRO A 5 -7.64 23.23 8.95
C PRO A 5 -7.03 22.37 7.85
N ILE A 6 -5.71 22.27 7.83
CA ILE A 6 -4.92 21.64 6.75
C ILE A 6 -5.29 20.15 6.59
N ASN A 7 -5.80 19.51 7.65
CA ASN A 7 -6.32 18.14 7.66
C ASN A 7 -7.63 18.08 8.47
N LEU A 8 -8.58 17.26 8.02
CA LEU A 8 -9.91 17.12 8.64
C LEU A 8 -9.87 16.34 9.97
N TYR A 9 -8.95 15.39 10.11
CA TYR A 9 -8.84 14.48 11.24
C TYR A 9 -7.39 14.34 11.75
N SER A 10 -7.24 13.97 13.02
CA SER A 10 -5.95 13.49 13.58
C SER A 10 -5.88 11.97 13.52
N HIS A 11 -4.68 11.40 13.64
CA HIS A 11 -4.50 9.94 13.64
C HIS A 11 -4.98 9.24 14.91
N LYS A 12 -5.26 9.95 16.00
CA LYS A 12 -5.44 9.35 17.33
C LYS A 12 -6.47 8.22 17.36
N GLY A 13 -7.71 8.48 16.93
CA GLY A 13 -8.76 7.46 16.97
C GLY A 13 -8.52 6.27 16.02
N LEU A 14 -7.87 6.53 14.87
CA LEU A 14 -7.46 5.49 13.93
C LEU A 14 -6.35 4.62 14.53
N GLU A 15 -5.31 5.23 15.11
CA GLU A 15 -4.20 4.52 15.75
C GLU A 15 -4.67 3.72 16.95
N ASP A 16 -5.55 4.25 17.79
CA ASP A 16 -6.15 3.53 18.93
C ASP A 16 -6.89 2.27 18.43
N SER A 17 -7.73 2.41 17.39
CA SER A 17 -8.49 1.28 16.82
C SER A 17 -7.58 0.22 16.20
N LEU A 18 -6.53 0.64 15.48
CA LEU A 18 -5.56 -0.26 14.85
C LEU A 18 -4.71 -0.98 15.90
N GLN A 19 -4.30 -0.28 16.95
CA GLN A 19 -3.55 -0.87 18.07
C GLN A 19 -4.37 -1.90 18.83
N ASP A 20 -5.66 -1.64 19.05
CA ASP A 20 -6.56 -2.58 19.71
C ASP A 20 -6.82 -3.84 18.85
N ALA A 21 -6.93 -3.67 17.52
CA ALA A 21 -7.20 -4.77 16.60
C ALA A 21 -5.96 -5.61 16.25
N LEU A 22 -4.79 -4.97 16.09
CA LEU A 22 -3.57 -5.58 15.56
C LEU A 22 -2.50 -5.82 16.61
N GLY A 23 -2.65 -5.28 17.82
CA GLY A 23 -1.64 -5.27 18.85
C GLY A 23 -0.65 -4.12 18.71
N LYS A 24 -0.24 -3.54 19.85
CA LYS A 24 0.64 -2.35 19.90
C LYS A 24 2.07 -2.63 19.45
N ASP A 25 2.55 -3.83 19.70
CA ASP A 25 3.94 -4.23 19.50
C ASP A 25 4.13 -5.22 18.33
N THR A 26 3.05 -5.59 17.63
CA THR A 26 3.14 -6.58 16.53
C THR A 26 3.83 -5.96 15.33
N LYS A 27 4.98 -6.53 14.95
CA LYS A 27 5.79 -6.05 13.83
C LYS A 27 5.48 -6.81 12.56
N ILE A 28 5.62 -6.14 11.42
CA ILE A 28 5.27 -6.74 10.12
C ILE A 28 6.13 -7.97 9.80
N GLY A 29 7.41 -7.97 10.19
CA GLY A 29 8.31 -9.11 10.01
C GLY A 29 7.93 -10.35 10.83
N GLU A 30 7.14 -10.20 11.90
CA GLU A 30 6.71 -11.30 12.77
C GLU A 30 5.45 -12.01 12.25
N ILE A 31 4.74 -11.42 11.29
CA ILE A 31 3.46 -11.95 10.80
C ILE A 31 3.64 -13.26 10.04
N THR A 32 4.76 -13.47 9.36
CA THR A 32 4.91 -14.56 8.37
C THR A 32 6.11 -15.47 8.60
N ASP A 33 6.38 -15.82 9.85
CA ASP A 33 7.40 -16.85 10.18
C ASP A 33 6.89 -18.30 9.98
N SER A 34 5.76 -18.49 9.29
CA SER A 34 5.21 -19.82 8.97
C SER A 34 4.54 -19.84 7.60
N SER A 35 4.83 -20.86 6.78
CA SER A 35 4.33 -21.05 5.41
C SER A 35 2.80 -21.05 5.25
N GLN A 36 2.05 -21.13 6.36
CA GLN A 36 0.58 -21.20 6.39
C GLN A 36 -0.13 -19.88 6.73
N LYS A 37 0.60 -18.79 7.02
CA LYS A 37 -0.04 -17.49 7.31
C LYS A 37 -0.25 -16.66 6.02
N PRO A 38 -1.30 -15.79 5.99
CA PRO A 38 -1.50 -14.90 4.87
C PRO A 38 -0.33 -13.92 4.75
N VAL A 39 0.12 -13.71 3.52
CA VAL A 39 1.10 -12.66 3.21
C VAL A 39 0.37 -11.34 3.14
N LEU A 40 0.81 -10.35 3.91
CA LEU A 40 0.30 -9.00 3.81
C LEU A 40 1.09 -8.22 2.77
N LEU A 41 0.37 -7.41 2.00
CA LEU A 41 0.93 -6.49 1.02
C LEU A 41 0.19 -5.16 1.18
N ILE A 42 0.83 -4.20 1.85
CA ILE A 42 0.21 -2.93 2.24
C ILE A 42 0.90 -1.78 1.48
N PRO A 43 0.21 -1.09 0.56
CA PRO A 43 0.80 0.04 -0.15
C PRO A 43 0.75 1.33 0.67
N ALA A 44 1.81 2.14 0.62
CA ALA A 44 1.75 3.56 1.01
C ALA A 44 2.66 4.38 0.09
N TYR A 45 2.42 5.68 -0.01
CA TYR A 45 3.20 6.55 -0.88
C TYR A 45 4.14 7.47 -0.09
N ASP A 46 5.44 7.33 -0.31
CA ASP A 46 6.48 8.18 0.25
C ASP A 46 6.56 9.49 -0.55
N THR A 47 6.15 10.59 0.06
CA THR A 47 6.09 11.89 -0.61
C THR A 47 7.46 12.57 -0.74
N LEU A 48 8.44 12.18 0.08
CA LEU A 48 9.79 12.74 0.03
C LEU A 48 10.58 12.13 -1.13
N THR A 49 10.58 10.79 -1.24
CA THR A 49 11.27 10.09 -2.34
C THR A 49 10.39 9.94 -3.59
N ARG A 50 9.09 10.25 -3.50
CA ARG A 50 8.08 10.14 -4.55
C ARG A 50 7.97 8.71 -5.09
N ARG A 51 7.86 7.75 -4.18
CA ARG A 51 7.82 6.32 -4.49
C ARG A 51 6.74 5.61 -3.70
N THR A 52 6.08 4.66 -4.34
CA THR A 52 5.23 3.68 -3.65
C THR A 52 6.11 2.71 -2.89
N GLU A 53 5.83 2.53 -1.61
CA GLU A 53 6.37 1.46 -0.80
C GLU A 53 5.32 0.35 -0.68
N TRP A 54 5.77 -0.88 -0.92
CA TRP A 54 4.96 -2.07 -0.73
C TRP A 54 5.48 -2.76 0.53
N PHE A 55 4.75 -2.59 1.63
CA PHE A 55 5.07 -3.24 2.90
C PHE A 55 4.58 -4.68 2.85
N CYS A 56 5.52 -5.60 2.61
CA CYS A 56 5.28 -7.03 2.56
C CYS A 56 5.60 -7.67 3.91
N SER A 57 4.82 -8.65 4.34
CA SER A 57 5.15 -9.38 5.57
C SER A 57 6.19 -10.50 5.35
N ASN A 58 6.20 -11.14 4.18
CA ASN A 58 6.96 -12.37 3.93
C ASN A 58 8.43 -12.13 3.52
N ASN A 59 9.10 -11.21 4.20
CA ASN A 59 10.50 -10.91 3.89
C ASN A 59 11.40 -12.04 4.39
N PRO A 60 12.36 -12.52 3.58
CA PRO A 60 13.28 -13.58 4.01
C PRO A 60 14.05 -13.17 5.27
N VAL A 61 14.23 -14.09 6.21
CA VAL A 61 14.93 -13.84 7.48
C VAL A 61 16.39 -13.40 7.24
N ASP A 62 17.03 -13.93 6.19
CA ASP A 62 18.39 -13.57 5.76
C ASP A 62 18.44 -12.30 4.91
N LYS A 63 17.30 -11.77 4.47
CA LYS A 63 17.18 -10.56 3.65
C LYS A 63 16.02 -9.68 4.13
N PRO A 64 16.06 -9.23 5.39
CA PRO A 64 15.03 -8.40 5.96
C PRO A 64 14.99 -7.05 5.25
N LEU A 65 13.80 -6.47 5.17
CA LEU A 65 13.62 -5.12 4.66
C LEU A 65 13.72 -4.12 5.80
N TRP A 66 14.03 -2.85 5.47
CA TRP A 66 14.24 -1.79 6.46
C TRP A 66 13.05 -1.57 7.40
N TYR A 67 11.85 -1.97 6.98
CA TYR A 67 10.60 -1.83 7.72
C TYR A 67 10.21 -3.08 8.50
N ASN A 68 11.01 -4.16 8.49
CA ASN A 68 10.65 -5.43 9.16
C ASN A 68 10.29 -5.24 10.64
N ASP A 69 10.95 -4.30 11.31
CA ASP A 69 10.77 -4.02 12.73
C ASP A 69 9.70 -2.96 13.03
N ILE A 70 8.97 -2.48 12.02
CA ILE A 70 7.91 -1.49 12.18
C ILE A 70 6.61 -2.19 12.57
N GLU A 71 5.93 -1.62 13.56
CA GLU A 71 4.64 -2.09 14.04
C GLU A 71 3.58 -1.91 12.95
N VAL A 72 2.77 -2.95 12.77
CA VAL A 72 1.83 -3.07 11.63
C VAL A 72 0.81 -1.93 11.66
N TRP A 73 0.35 -1.53 12.85
CA TRP A 73 -0.58 -0.42 13.00
C TRP A 73 0.00 0.89 12.44
N LYS A 74 1.32 1.14 12.52
CA LYS A 74 1.95 2.34 11.95
C LYS A 74 1.93 2.31 10.42
N ILE A 75 2.16 1.13 9.85
CA ILE A 75 2.11 0.89 8.39
C ILE A 75 0.67 1.06 7.90
N CYS A 76 -0.31 0.51 8.60
CA CYS A 76 -1.73 0.69 8.30
C CYS A 76 -2.16 2.16 8.40
N THR A 77 -1.72 2.89 9.43
CA THR A 77 -1.97 4.32 9.53
C THR A 77 -1.40 5.06 8.32
N ALA A 78 -0.14 4.79 7.95
CA ALA A 78 0.48 5.41 6.77
C ALA A 78 -0.28 5.11 5.47
N SER A 79 -0.70 3.86 5.29
CA SER A 79 -1.48 3.40 4.14
C SER A 79 -2.88 4.04 4.05
N ALA A 80 -3.45 4.46 5.18
CA ALA A 80 -4.77 5.09 5.27
C ALA A 80 -4.73 6.64 5.45
N SER A 81 -3.53 7.25 5.47
CA SER A 81 -3.35 8.70 5.64
C SER A 81 -3.72 9.45 4.34
N ALA A 82 -5.00 9.49 4.00
CA ALA A 82 -5.51 10.11 2.78
C ALA A 82 -5.26 11.64 2.81
N PRO A 83 -4.65 12.22 1.74
CA PRO A 83 -4.47 13.66 1.64
C PRO A 83 -5.79 14.40 1.86
N THR A 84 -5.74 15.58 2.47
CA THR A 84 -6.89 16.41 2.89
C THR A 84 -7.70 15.88 4.08
N PHE A 85 -7.65 14.58 4.36
CA PHE A 85 -8.32 13.97 5.52
C PHE A 85 -7.39 13.83 6.72
N PHE A 86 -6.21 13.27 6.52
CA PHE A 86 -5.23 13.00 7.58
C PHE A 86 -3.87 13.65 7.25
N PRO A 87 -3.09 14.06 8.28
CA PRO A 87 -1.69 14.40 8.06
C PRO A 87 -0.90 13.19 7.54
N PRO A 88 0.24 13.38 6.86
CA PRO A 88 1.14 12.28 6.56
C PRO A 88 1.62 11.57 7.83
N ARG A 89 1.85 10.25 7.75
CA ARG A 89 2.47 9.46 8.81
C ARG A 89 3.97 9.34 8.55
N GLU A 90 4.77 9.84 9.48
CA GLU A 90 6.23 9.63 9.41
C GLU A 90 6.58 8.19 9.80
N LEU A 91 7.34 7.50 8.96
CA LEU A 91 8.01 6.25 9.32
C LEU A 91 9.52 6.48 9.36
N LYS A 92 10.18 5.93 10.38
CA LYS A 92 11.61 6.13 10.62
C LYS A 92 12.38 4.91 10.13
N THR A 93 13.44 5.13 9.35
CA THR A 93 14.38 4.07 8.97
C THR A 93 15.24 3.69 10.16
N PRO A 94 15.74 2.45 10.23
CA PRO A 94 16.62 2.04 11.33
C PRO A 94 17.92 2.86 11.29
N THR A 95 18.50 3.14 12.46
CA THR A 95 19.84 3.72 12.53
C THR A 95 20.89 2.64 12.32
N LYS A 96 22.13 3.05 12.07
CA LYS A 96 23.26 2.12 11.98
C LYS A 96 23.39 1.28 13.26
N GLU A 97 23.27 1.91 14.42
CA GLU A 97 23.35 1.23 15.72
C GLU A 97 22.22 0.22 15.90
N THR A 98 20.99 0.56 15.47
CA THR A 98 19.85 -0.37 15.53
C THR A 98 20.10 -1.59 14.64
N ILE A 99 20.60 -1.40 13.41
CA ILE A 99 20.93 -2.51 12.50
C ILE A 99 22.01 -3.41 13.11
N GLU A 100 23.09 -2.82 13.61
CA GLU A 100 24.21 -3.56 14.21
C GLU A 100 23.81 -4.36 15.45
N LYS A 101 22.86 -3.84 16.23
CA LYS A 101 22.28 -4.53 17.39
C LYS A 101 21.37 -5.70 17.01
N MET A 102 20.59 -5.54 15.94
CA MET A 102 19.59 -6.54 15.53
C MET A 102 20.17 -7.68 14.71
N TYR A 103 21.15 -7.38 13.86
CA TYR A 103 21.68 -8.33 12.89
C TYR A 103 23.18 -8.49 13.13
N VAL A 104 23.61 -9.72 13.44
CA VAL A 104 25.04 -10.03 13.64
C VAL A 104 25.75 -10.21 12.29
N ASP A 105 25.07 -10.77 11.30
CA ASP A 105 25.62 -11.08 9.98
C ASP A 105 25.81 -9.82 9.14
N GLN A 106 27.04 -9.60 8.65
CA GLN A 106 27.39 -8.41 7.87
C GLN A 106 26.66 -8.36 6.51
N THR A 107 26.44 -9.51 5.88
CA THR A 107 25.74 -9.57 4.57
C THR A 107 24.28 -9.13 4.70
N VAL A 108 23.65 -9.45 5.83
CA VAL A 108 22.30 -8.99 6.18
C VAL A 108 22.27 -7.47 6.36
N ARG A 109 23.25 -6.91 7.07
CA ARG A 109 23.38 -5.45 7.26
C ARG A 109 23.56 -4.73 5.93
N ASP A 110 24.45 -5.25 5.09
CA ASP A 110 24.73 -4.69 3.76
C ASP A 110 23.48 -4.75 2.87
N HIS A 111 22.69 -5.82 2.97
CA HIS A 111 21.41 -5.94 2.28
C HIS A 111 20.41 -4.85 2.68
N ILE A 112 20.23 -4.61 3.99
CA ILE A 112 19.32 -3.55 4.49
C ILE A 112 19.78 -2.18 3.98
N ASN A 113 21.07 -1.87 4.09
CA ASN A 113 21.64 -0.61 3.63
C ASN A 113 21.42 -0.42 2.12
N LEU A 114 21.70 -1.45 1.32
CA LEU A 114 21.46 -1.43 -0.12
C LEU A 114 19.98 -1.23 -0.45
N ASN A 115 19.07 -1.85 0.30
CA ASN A 115 17.62 -1.70 0.11
C ASN A 115 17.17 -0.25 0.33
N LEU A 116 17.68 0.41 1.37
CA LEU A 116 17.42 1.82 1.67
C LEU A 116 17.96 2.72 0.55
N THR A 117 19.24 2.57 0.19
CA THR A 117 19.87 3.40 -0.84
C THR A 117 19.17 3.29 -2.19
N LYS A 118 18.77 2.08 -2.60
CA LYS A 118 17.99 1.86 -3.84
C LYS A 118 16.66 2.61 -3.86
N LYS A 119 16.08 2.86 -2.68
CA LYS A 119 14.84 3.63 -2.50
C LYS A 119 15.09 5.13 -2.28
N GLY A 120 16.34 5.58 -2.30
CA GLY A 120 16.70 6.96 -2.00
C GLY A 120 16.50 7.32 -0.54
N ARG A 121 16.72 6.36 0.37
CA ARG A 121 16.56 6.54 1.80
C ARG A 121 17.88 6.45 2.56
N ASP A 122 17.98 7.25 3.61
CA ASP A 122 19.09 7.36 4.53
C ASP A 122 18.76 6.69 5.87
N LEU A 123 19.80 6.29 6.61
CA LEU A 123 19.68 5.64 7.91
C LEU A 123 19.24 6.63 9.00
N GLY A 124 18.31 6.20 9.86
CA GLY A 124 17.83 7.00 10.98
C GLY A 124 16.94 8.18 10.62
N GLU A 125 16.65 8.38 9.33
CA GLU A 125 15.83 9.47 8.83
C GLU A 125 14.34 9.12 8.83
N LYS A 126 13.51 10.16 8.76
CA LYS A 126 12.05 10.03 8.72
C LYS A 126 11.52 10.34 7.34
N TYR A 127 10.59 9.51 6.88
CA TYR A 127 9.95 9.64 5.58
C TYR A 127 8.44 9.85 5.76
N PRO A 128 7.86 10.89 5.14
CA PRO A 128 6.43 11.18 5.20
C PRO A 128 5.65 10.30 4.22
N PHE A 129 4.87 9.37 4.77
CA PHE A 129 3.98 8.50 4.01
C PHE A 129 2.54 9.01 4.04
N VAL A 130 1.86 8.84 2.92
CA VAL A 130 0.43 9.07 2.75
C VAL A 130 -0.21 7.85 2.13
N ASP A 131 -1.53 7.92 1.97
CA ASP A 131 -2.36 6.84 1.47
C ASP A 131 -1.83 6.18 0.19
N GLY A 132 -1.85 4.85 0.19
CA GLY A 132 -1.40 4.02 -0.94
C GLY A 132 -2.25 4.22 -2.19
N GLY A 133 -3.51 4.62 -2.04
CA GLY A 133 -4.47 4.92 -3.10
C GLY A 133 -4.05 6.03 -4.05
N ILE A 134 -3.09 6.88 -3.67
CA ILE A 134 -2.44 7.81 -4.61
C ILE A 134 -1.73 7.07 -5.74
N ALA A 135 -1.12 5.93 -5.41
CA ALA A 135 -0.41 5.10 -6.38
C ALA A 135 -1.25 3.93 -6.87
N VAL A 136 -1.93 3.24 -5.96
CA VAL A 136 -2.63 1.99 -6.22
C VAL A 136 -3.81 1.86 -5.28
N ASN A 137 -5.00 2.12 -5.82
CA ASN A 137 -6.25 2.02 -5.07
C ASN A 137 -6.91 0.62 -5.21
N ASN A 138 -6.36 -0.23 -6.07
CA ASN A 138 -6.70 -1.66 -6.19
C ASN A 138 -5.38 -2.47 -6.25
N PRO A 139 -4.92 -3.07 -5.13
CA PRO A 139 -3.66 -3.79 -5.09
C PRO A 139 -3.72 -5.21 -5.70
N ALA A 140 -4.86 -5.64 -6.27
CA ALA A 140 -5.05 -7.01 -6.74
C ALA A 140 -3.98 -7.47 -7.75
N ILE A 141 -3.62 -6.62 -8.71
CA ILE A 141 -2.58 -6.97 -9.70
C ILE A 141 -1.23 -7.20 -9.04
N MET A 142 -0.90 -6.41 -8.01
CA MET A 142 0.33 -6.59 -7.27
C MET A 142 0.28 -7.87 -6.42
N ALA A 143 -0.89 -8.24 -5.89
CA ALA A 143 -1.07 -9.53 -5.21
C ALA A 143 -0.84 -10.72 -6.17
N ILE A 144 -1.34 -10.66 -7.42
CA ILE A 144 -1.05 -11.66 -8.46
C ILE A 144 0.45 -11.75 -8.71
N ALA A 145 1.08 -10.61 -9.03
CA ALA A 145 2.51 -10.56 -9.34
C ALA A 145 3.33 -11.10 -8.16
N HIS A 146 2.95 -10.76 -6.93
CA HIS A 146 3.58 -11.27 -5.73
C HIS A 146 3.40 -12.78 -5.57
N ALA A 147 2.21 -13.33 -5.82
CA ALA A 147 1.95 -14.77 -5.73
C ALA A 147 2.79 -15.59 -6.72
N ILE A 148 2.96 -15.07 -7.95
CA ILE A 148 3.81 -15.69 -8.98
C ILE A 148 5.29 -15.62 -8.63
N LEU A 149 5.75 -14.46 -8.13
CA LEU A 149 7.17 -14.19 -7.89
C LEU A 149 7.66 -14.64 -6.51
N THR A 150 6.78 -15.09 -5.62
CA THR A 150 7.19 -15.60 -4.30
C THR A 150 7.96 -16.92 -4.47
N PRO A 151 9.26 -16.98 -4.13
CA PRO A 151 10.12 -18.14 -4.44
C PRO A 151 9.60 -19.48 -3.92
N ASP A 152 8.94 -19.48 -2.76
CA ASP A 152 8.47 -20.70 -2.10
C ASP A 152 7.10 -21.19 -2.61
N ARG A 153 6.40 -20.37 -3.41
CA ARG A 153 5.06 -20.70 -3.93
C ARG A 153 5.00 -20.80 -5.45
N GLN A 154 5.74 -19.95 -6.16
CA GLN A 154 5.88 -19.92 -7.64
C GLN A 154 4.63 -20.40 -8.39
N MET A 155 3.49 -19.79 -8.08
CA MET A 155 2.21 -20.23 -8.62
C MET A 155 2.10 -19.85 -10.09
N ASN A 156 1.53 -20.74 -10.89
CA ASN A 156 1.09 -20.39 -12.24
C ASN A 156 -0.21 -19.58 -12.16
N LEU A 157 -0.47 -18.77 -13.18
CA LEU A 157 -1.67 -17.92 -13.24
C LEU A 157 -2.99 -18.72 -13.09
N ASP A 158 -3.04 -19.94 -13.63
CA ASP A 158 -4.19 -20.84 -13.59
C ASP A 158 -4.42 -21.52 -12.22
N GLU A 159 -3.49 -21.30 -11.28
CA GLU A 159 -3.58 -21.75 -9.88
C GLU A 159 -4.05 -20.63 -8.94
N ILE A 160 -4.16 -19.39 -9.44
CA ILE A 160 -4.50 -18.21 -8.63
C ILE A 160 -6.01 -17.93 -8.74
N ALA A 161 -6.67 -17.81 -7.58
CA ALA A 161 -8.00 -17.24 -7.46
C ALA A 161 -7.90 -15.88 -6.77
N ILE A 162 -8.70 -14.90 -7.20
CA ILE A 162 -8.63 -13.52 -6.69
C ILE A 162 -10.01 -13.07 -6.23
N LEU A 163 -10.06 -12.54 -5.01
CA LEU A 163 -11.20 -11.78 -4.50
C LEU A 163 -10.74 -10.33 -4.30
N SER A 164 -11.28 -9.40 -5.10
CA SER A 164 -11.01 -7.97 -4.96
C SER A 164 -12.27 -7.26 -4.44
N ILE A 165 -12.20 -6.74 -3.22
CA ILE A 165 -13.34 -6.09 -2.58
C ILE A 165 -13.13 -4.58 -2.65
N GLY A 166 -13.97 -3.91 -3.44
CA GLY A 166 -13.99 -2.46 -3.55
C GLY A 166 -14.91 -1.83 -2.51
N THR A 167 -14.73 -0.53 -2.28
CA THR A 167 -15.59 0.28 -1.39
C THR A 167 -16.71 1.01 -2.15
N GLY A 168 -16.90 0.66 -3.42
CA GLY A 168 -17.87 1.27 -4.33
C GLY A 168 -17.30 2.34 -5.25
N THR A 169 -18.13 2.87 -6.13
CA THR A 169 -17.79 3.93 -7.10
C THR A 169 -18.48 5.24 -6.75
N PRO A 170 -17.84 6.41 -7.00
CA PRO A 170 -18.52 7.69 -6.84
C PRO A 170 -19.83 7.73 -7.65
N THR A 171 -20.94 7.98 -6.97
CA THR A 171 -22.29 7.92 -7.57
C THR A 171 -22.70 9.22 -8.25
N LYS A 172 -21.93 10.30 -8.08
CA LYS A 172 -22.25 11.62 -8.65
C LYS A 172 -21.61 11.80 -10.03
N PRO A 173 -22.39 11.75 -11.12
CA PRO A 173 -21.83 12.04 -12.44
C PRO A 173 -21.49 13.53 -12.56
N TYR A 174 -20.39 13.81 -13.27
CA TYR A 174 -20.03 15.16 -13.68
C TYR A 174 -20.40 15.38 -15.15
N THR A 175 -21.32 16.31 -15.42
CA THR A 175 -21.80 16.56 -16.78
C THR A 175 -20.87 17.50 -17.55
N TYR A 176 -20.88 17.42 -18.88
CA TYR A 176 -20.11 18.34 -19.73
C TYR A 176 -20.39 19.82 -19.42
N LYS A 177 -21.65 20.19 -19.13
CA LYS A 177 -22.03 21.58 -18.82
C LYS A 177 -21.38 22.10 -17.54
N GLU A 178 -21.13 21.23 -16.57
CA GLU A 178 -20.44 21.55 -15.33
C GLU A 178 -18.93 21.60 -15.55
N VAL A 179 -18.35 20.51 -16.07
CA VAL A 179 -16.89 20.34 -16.19
C VAL A 179 -16.27 21.36 -17.13
N LYS A 180 -16.94 21.73 -18.25
CA LYS A 180 -16.40 22.70 -19.21
C LYS A 180 -16.12 24.08 -18.61
N ASN A 181 -16.76 24.41 -17.49
CA ASN A 181 -16.65 25.70 -16.80
C ASN A 181 -15.77 25.62 -15.55
N TRP A 182 -15.12 24.47 -15.28
CA TRP A 182 -14.21 24.34 -14.15
C TRP A 182 -12.94 25.18 -14.34
N GLY A 183 -12.67 26.05 -13.36
CA GLY A 183 -11.38 26.70 -13.19
C GLY A 183 -10.44 25.87 -12.32
N MET A 184 -9.25 26.40 -12.04
CA MET A 184 -8.21 25.70 -11.27
C MET A 184 -8.70 25.19 -9.91
N VAL A 185 -9.56 25.95 -9.22
CA VAL A 185 -10.09 25.58 -7.90
C VAL A 185 -11.04 24.39 -8.00
N GLN A 186 -11.97 24.40 -8.94
CA GLN A 186 -12.89 23.29 -9.16
C GLN A 186 -12.15 22.02 -9.56
N TRP A 187 -11.16 22.13 -10.45
CA TRP A 187 -10.27 21.02 -10.79
C TRP A 187 -9.56 20.47 -9.55
N ALA A 188 -8.97 21.32 -8.71
CA ALA A 188 -8.27 20.88 -7.50
C ALA A 188 -9.19 20.17 -6.49
N ILE A 189 -10.44 20.61 -6.36
CA ILE A 189 -11.41 19.99 -5.45
C ILE A 189 -11.87 18.62 -5.97
N HIS A 190 -12.11 18.49 -7.28
CA HIS A 190 -12.68 17.28 -7.87
C HIS A 190 -11.65 16.29 -8.42
N ILE A 191 -10.35 16.61 -8.36
CA ILE A 191 -9.32 15.75 -8.94
C ILE A 191 -9.35 14.35 -8.33
N ASN A 192 -9.55 14.23 -7.01
CA ASN A 192 -9.61 12.93 -6.35
C ASN A 192 -10.79 12.10 -6.83
N ASP A 193 -11.95 12.72 -7.05
CA ASP A 193 -13.17 12.02 -7.52
C ASP A 193 -13.00 11.43 -8.92
N LEU A 194 -12.11 11.99 -9.74
CA LEU A 194 -11.83 11.54 -11.10
C LEU A 194 -10.64 10.58 -11.17
N PHE A 195 -9.57 10.87 -10.43
CA PHE A 195 -8.31 10.13 -10.53
C PHE A 195 -8.26 8.90 -9.64
N ILE A 196 -9.05 8.81 -8.58
CA ILE A 196 -9.06 7.63 -7.69
C ILE A 196 -9.82 6.44 -8.31
N PRO A 197 -10.96 6.61 -9.02
CA PRO A 197 -11.66 5.48 -9.65
C PRO A 197 -10.96 4.90 -10.88
N ALA A 198 -10.30 5.74 -11.68
CA ALA A 198 -9.75 5.31 -12.97
C ALA A 198 -8.68 4.18 -12.86
N PRO A 199 -7.69 4.25 -11.94
CA PRO A 199 -6.75 3.15 -11.72
C PRO A 199 -7.43 1.86 -11.20
N ASN A 200 -8.55 1.96 -10.48
CA ASN A 200 -9.29 0.80 -9.99
C ASN A 200 -9.96 0.03 -11.10
N GLU A 201 -10.62 0.75 -12.02
CA GLU A 201 -11.24 0.18 -13.21
C GLU A 201 -10.18 -0.50 -14.08
N LEU A 202 -9.11 0.22 -14.41
CA LEU A 202 -8.00 -0.31 -15.20
C LEU A 202 -7.38 -1.56 -14.57
N THR A 203 -7.11 -1.53 -13.26
CA THR A 203 -6.53 -2.67 -12.56
C THR A 203 -7.48 -3.87 -12.55
N SER A 204 -8.78 -3.63 -12.41
CA SER A 204 -9.79 -4.68 -12.47
C SER A 204 -9.85 -5.33 -13.84
N ASP A 205 -9.83 -4.53 -14.91
CA ASP A 205 -9.80 -5.02 -16.28
C ASP A 205 -8.54 -5.84 -16.58
N VAL A 206 -7.38 -5.38 -16.11
CA VAL A 206 -6.12 -6.11 -16.27
C VAL A 206 -6.15 -7.44 -15.50
N CYS A 207 -6.60 -7.44 -14.24
CA CYS A 207 -6.72 -8.67 -13.45
C CYS A 207 -7.67 -9.66 -14.12
N TRP A 208 -8.82 -9.18 -14.60
CA TRP A 208 -9.80 -9.99 -15.32
C TRP A 208 -9.20 -10.60 -16.59
N GLN A 209 -8.52 -9.80 -17.41
CA GLN A 209 -7.88 -10.26 -18.63
C GLN A 209 -6.79 -11.30 -18.37
N LEU A 210 -6.01 -11.12 -17.30
CA LEU A 210 -4.97 -12.09 -16.91
C LEU A 210 -5.56 -13.42 -16.44
N ILE A 211 -6.58 -13.37 -15.56
CA ILE A 211 -7.17 -14.57 -14.96
C ILE A 211 -8.01 -15.37 -15.96
N ARG A 212 -8.75 -14.73 -16.86
CA ARG A 212 -9.51 -15.45 -17.90
C ARG A 212 -8.61 -16.02 -19.00
N GLY A 213 -7.45 -15.40 -19.24
CA GLY A 213 -6.59 -15.76 -20.36
C GLY A 213 -7.36 -15.76 -21.70
N LYS A 214 -7.48 -16.93 -22.35
CA LYS A 214 -8.16 -17.10 -23.65
C LYS A 214 -9.65 -17.49 -23.57
N SER A 215 -10.16 -17.88 -22.40
CA SER A 215 -11.56 -18.30 -22.22
C SER A 215 -12.05 -17.97 -20.83
N ASP A 216 -13.27 -17.46 -20.72
CA ASP A 216 -13.88 -17.14 -19.44
C ASP A 216 -14.07 -18.37 -18.54
N ASP A 217 -14.10 -19.58 -19.11
CA ASP A 217 -14.14 -20.87 -18.38
C ASP A 217 -12.88 -21.15 -17.55
N ASN A 218 -11.76 -20.47 -17.85
CA ASN A 218 -10.51 -20.60 -17.09
C ASN A 218 -10.50 -19.73 -15.83
N ALA A 219 -11.40 -18.75 -15.74
CA ALA A 219 -11.42 -17.82 -14.62
C ALA A 219 -11.98 -18.53 -13.36
N LYS A 220 -11.09 -19.06 -12.52
CA LYS A 220 -11.48 -19.78 -11.31
C LYS A 220 -12.13 -18.92 -10.24
N VAL A 221 -12.05 -17.58 -10.32
CA VAL A 221 -12.89 -16.54 -9.67
C VAL A 221 -12.16 -15.20 -9.70
N TYR A 222 -12.80 -14.16 -10.26
CA TYR A 222 -12.51 -12.75 -9.98
C TYR A 222 -13.84 -12.08 -9.59
N TYR A 223 -14.07 -11.89 -8.29
CA TYR A 223 -15.15 -11.02 -7.84
C TYR A 223 -14.54 -9.66 -7.55
N ALA A 224 -14.88 -8.66 -8.37
CA ALA A 224 -14.78 -7.26 -7.99
C ALA A 224 -16.12 -6.86 -7.39
N LEU A 225 -16.22 -6.86 -6.06
CA LEU A 225 -17.38 -6.29 -5.39
C LEU A 225 -17.20 -4.77 -5.37
N ILE A 226 -17.62 -4.12 -6.45
CA ILE A 226 -17.74 -2.67 -6.53
C ILE A 226 -19.22 -2.39 -6.26
N SER A 227 -19.61 -2.20 -4.99
CA SER A 227 -21.01 -1.85 -4.69
C SER A 227 -21.32 -0.45 -5.22
N GLY A 228 -22.32 -0.35 -6.11
CA GLY A 228 -22.81 0.92 -6.66
C GLY A 228 -23.56 1.78 -5.65
#